data_AF-A0A7D9LEA1-F1
#
_entry.id   AF-A0A7D9LEA1-F1
#
_cell.length_a   1.000
_cell.length_b   1.000
_cell.length_c   1.000
_cell.angle_alpha   90.00
_cell.angle_beta   90.00
_cell.angle_gamma   90.00
#
_symmetry.space_group_name_H-M   'P 1'
#
loop_
_entity.id
_entity.type
_entity.pdbx_description
1 polymer ?
#
loop_
_entity_poly.entity_id
_entity_poly.type
_entity_poly.pdbx_seq_one_letter_code
_entity_poly.pdbx_strand_id
1 'polypeptide(L)'
;MEIDDLNRTMWAYFSANYGQVKARNEFNHYNSMSKSKLKKCLRKLKLQNGKLKEIKYVSRLLRKKFRSHVQRNYEEELSKDFWKFCKKEFEESETQEPNFDESSCYDYFRNIFFEKHKNRTFNLPSWLKPFPVPSSNFDLECPTYQEITKIIRKMKSSGSPCPIDQISIIPFKRCPILRTQLWRLLSKCWTEKYIPTIWKRAVAVFIYKKDSPDNPANCFRASHVESFHLCDKEQNFQIRAR
;
A
#
# COMPACT_ATOMS: atom_id res chain seq x y z
N MET A 1 52.08 -3.05 12.02
CA MET A 1 51.40 -3.10 10.71
C MET A 1 49.97 -2.71 10.97
N GLU A 2 49.59 -1.47 10.64
CA GLU A 2 48.25 -0.96 10.93
C GLU A 2 47.20 -1.72 10.11
N ILE A 3 46.03 -1.95 10.72
CA ILE A 3 44.92 -2.72 10.12
C ILE A 3 44.47 -2.12 8.78
N ASP A 4 44.61 -0.81 8.61
CA ASP A 4 44.27 -0.09 7.39
C ASP A 4 45.21 -0.41 6.23
N ASP A 5 46.47 -0.69 6.52
CA ASP A 5 47.49 -1.01 5.51
C ASP A 5 47.29 -2.44 4.99
N LEU A 6 46.95 -3.36 5.88
CA LEU A 6 46.58 -4.73 5.50
C LEU A 6 45.31 -4.74 4.65
N ASN A 7 44.29 -3.97 5.04
CA ASN A 7 43.04 -3.85 4.29
C ASN A 7 43.29 -3.25 2.90
N ARG A 8 44.09 -2.19 2.78
CA ARG A 8 44.45 -1.61 1.47
C ARG A 8 45.16 -2.61 0.57
N THR A 9 46.12 -3.34 1.11
CA THR A 9 46.91 -4.32 0.35
C THR A 9 46.03 -5.47 -0.13
N MET A 10 45.14 -5.95 0.75
CA MET A 10 44.18 -6.99 0.44
C MET A 10 43.16 -6.53 -0.62
N TRP A 11 42.61 -5.32 -0.50
CA TRP A 11 41.72 -4.73 -1.51
C TRP A 11 42.42 -4.52 -2.86
N ALA A 12 43.68 -4.08 -2.86
CA ALA A 12 44.47 -3.92 -4.08
C ALA A 12 44.67 -5.27 -4.78
N TYR A 13 45.06 -6.31 -4.04
CA TYR A 13 45.24 -7.67 -4.56
C TYR A 13 43.95 -8.23 -5.18
N PHE A 14 42.81 -8.11 -4.48
CA PHE A 14 41.52 -8.58 -5.01
C PHE A 14 41.05 -7.78 -6.22
N SER A 15 41.28 -6.47 -6.25
CA SER A 15 40.92 -5.64 -7.41
C SER A 15 41.72 -5.98 -8.67
N ALA A 16 43.00 -6.31 -8.51
CA ALA A 16 43.90 -6.64 -9.61
C ALA A 16 43.68 -8.06 -10.14
N ASN A 17 43.45 -9.03 -9.24
CA ASN A 17 43.39 -10.45 -9.60
C ASN A 17 41.96 -10.99 -9.79
N TYR A 18 40.97 -10.38 -9.15
CA TYR A 18 39.59 -10.89 -9.10
C TYR A 18 38.53 -9.83 -9.43
N GLY A 19 38.92 -8.74 -10.10
CA GLY A 19 37.99 -7.72 -10.57
C GLY A 19 36.97 -8.27 -11.57
N GLN A 20 35.69 -7.90 -11.43
CA GLN A 20 34.72 -8.06 -12.50
C GLN A 20 35.11 -7.14 -13.65
N VAL A 21 35.76 -7.67 -14.69
CA VAL A 21 35.86 -6.97 -15.98
C VAL A 21 34.43 -6.73 -16.43
N LYS A 22 33.96 -5.47 -16.34
CA LYS A 22 32.65 -5.09 -16.87
C LYS A 22 32.64 -5.53 -18.33
N ALA A 23 31.86 -6.57 -18.64
CA ALA A 23 31.77 -7.11 -19.99
C ALA A 23 31.55 -5.93 -20.94
N ARG A 24 32.45 -5.78 -21.91
CA ARG A 24 32.41 -4.69 -22.88
C ARG A 24 31.09 -4.82 -23.63
N ASN A 25 30.10 -4.00 -23.27
CA ASN A 25 28.77 -4.10 -23.87
C ASN A 25 28.89 -3.71 -25.34
N GLU A 26 28.69 -4.69 -26.23
CA GLU A 26 28.76 -4.54 -27.70
C GLU A 26 27.81 -3.45 -28.25
N PHE A 27 26.86 -2.98 -27.43
CA PHE A 27 25.82 -2.02 -27.80
C PHE A 27 26.06 -0.61 -27.23
N ASN A 28 27.24 -0.33 -26.69
CA ASN A 28 27.54 0.96 -26.05
C ASN A 28 27.49 2.17 -27.00
N HIS A 29 27.60 1.98 -28.32
CA HIS A 29 27.46 3.04 -29.31
C HIS A 29 26.06 3.68 -29.33
N TYR A 30 25.03 2.97 -28.83
CA TYR A 30 23.69 3.53 -28.69
C TYR A 30 23.57 4.58 -27.58
N ASN A 31 24.52 4.65 -26.64
CA ASN A 31 24.43 5.56 -25.48
C ASN A 31 24.47 7.04 -25.89
N SER A 32 25.26 7.39 -26.91
CA SER A 32 25.40 8.76 -27.43
C SER A 32 24.20 9.20 -28.28
N MET A 33 23.31 8.28 -28.68
CA MET A 33 22.20 8.62 -29.58
C MET A 33 21.07 9.37 -28.87
N SER A 34 20.42 10.28 -29.60
CA SER A 34 19.25 11.02 -29.14
C SER A 34 17.99 10.13 -29.04
N LYS A 35 16.99 10.55 -28.25
CA LYS A 35 15.74 9.79 -28.03
C LYS A 35 15.02 9.47 -29.34
N SER A 36 14.96 10.42 -30.27
CA SER A 36 14.33 10.26 -31.58
C SER A 36 15.06 9.26 -32.46
N LYS A 37 16.40 9.29 -32.45
CA LYS A 37 17.23 8.31 -33.17
C LYS A 37 17.07 6.90 -32.59
N LEU A 38 17.09 6.76 -31.26
CA LEU A 38 16.86 5.47 -30.59
C LEU A 38 15.48 4.86 -30.89
N LYS A 39 14.42 5.68 -30.98
CA LYS A 39 13.08 5.22 -31.39
C LYS A 39 13.09 4.67 -32.82
N LYS A 40 13.73 5.37 -33.75
CA LYS A 40 13.84 4.94 -35.16
C LYS A 40 14.64 3.64 -35.28
N CYS A 41 15.78 3.55 -34.61
CA CYS A 41 16.59 2.32 -34.56
C CYS A 41 15.82 1.14 -33.96
N LEU A 42 15.11 1.35 -32.84
CA LEU A 42 14.32 0.28 -32.22
C LEU A 42 13.19 -0.22 -33.13
N ARG A 43 12.53 0.67 -33.88
CA ARG A 43 11.52 0.29 -34.88
C ARG A 43 12.15 -0.56 -35.99
N LYS A 44 13.28 -0.11 -36.54
CA LYS A 44 14.00 -0.84 -37.59
C LYS A 44 14.46 -2.22 -37.12
N LEU A 45 15.04 -2.32 -35.92
CA LEU A 45 15.48 -3.59 -35.33
C LEU A 45 14.33 -4.57 -35.10
N LYS A 46 13.14 -4.09 -34.73
CA LYS A 46 11.96 -4.94 -34.57
C LYS A 46 11.39 -5.42 -35.91
N LEU A 47 11.38 -4.56 -36.92
CA LEU A 47 10.90 -4.91 -38.27
C LEU A 47 11.83 -5.90 -38.96
N GLN A 48 13.15 -5.77 -38.76
CA GLN A 48 14.15 -6.65 -39.36
C GLN A 48 14.45 -7.91 -38.53
N ASN A 49 13.63 -8.20 -37.51
CA ASN A 49 13.82 -9.33 -36.59
C ASN A 49 15.25 -9.43 -36.02
N GLY A 50 15.83 -8.28 -35.66
CA GLY A 50 17.22 -8.16 -35.20
C GLY A 50 17.49 -8.89 -33.89
N LYS A 51 18.77 -8.94 -33.48
CA LYS A 51 19.22 -9.69 -32.29
C LYS A 51 18.42 -9.27 -31.04
N LEU A 52 17.80 -10.25 -30.37
CA LEU A 52 16.97 -10.00 -29.18
C LEU A 52 17.70 -9.25 -28.06
N LYS A 53 19.00 -9.50 -27.89
CA LYS A 53 19.86 -8.82 -26.90
C LYS A 53 19.96 -7.32 -27.16
N GLU A 54 20.10 -6.94 -28.43
CA GLU A 54 20.18 -5.55 -28.88
C GLU A 54 18.84 -4.81 -28.74
N ILE A 55 17.75 -5.45 -29.14
CA ILE A 55 16.38 -4.92 -28.96
C ILE A 55 16.10 -4.64 -27.47
N LYS A 56 16.47 -5.58 -26.59
CA LYS A 56 16.34 -5.43 -25.14
C LYS A 56 17.21 -4.28 -24.62
N TYR A 57 18.45 -4.15 -25.09
CA TYR A 57 19.37 -3.09 -24.69
C TYR A 57 18.83 -1.70 -25.07
N VAL A 58 18.49 -1.50 -26.36
CA VAL A 58 17.96 -0.23 -26.87
C VAL A 58 16.62 0.13 -26.19
N SER A 59 15.74 -0.85 -25.96
CA SER A 59 14.48 -0.61 -25.23
C SER A 59 14.70 -0.18 -23.78
N ARG A 60 15.64 -0.82 -23.06
CA ARG A 60 15.99 -0.45 -21.69
C ARG A 60 16.63 0.94 -21.63
N LEU A 61 17.55 1.23 -22.55
CA LEU A 61 18.19 2.54 -22.65
C LEU A 61 17.18 3.65 -22.93
N LEU A 62 16.24 3.41 -23.86
CA LEU A 62 15.17 4.35 -24.18
C LEU A 62 14.29 4.62 -22.95
N ARG A 63 13.86 3.57 -22.23
CA ARG A 63 13.10 3.71 -20.97
C ARG A 63 13.88 4.49 -19.92
N LYS A 64 15.19 4.25 -19.78
CA LYS A 64 16.07 5.00 -18.86
C LYS A 64 16.11 6.48 -19.21
N LYS A 65 16.27 6.83 -20.49
CA LYS A 65 16.25 8.23 -20.98
C LYS A 65 14.87 8.89 -20.91
N PHE A 66 13.79 8.12 -20.80
CA PHE A 66 12.43 8.64 -20.53
C PHE A 66 12.17 8.82 -19.03
N ARG A 67 12.73 7.96 -18.17
CA ARG A 67 12.60 8.08 -16.70
C ARG A 67 13.28 9.33 -16.14
N SER A 68 14.34 9.82 -16.77
CA SER A 68 15.07 11.01 -16.30
C SER A 68 14.26 12.32 -16.33
N HIS A 69 13.03 12.33 -16.86
CA HIS A 69 12.17 13.52 -16.88
C HIS A 69 11.06 13.48 -15.82
N VAL A 70 10.91 12.39 -15.06
CA VAL A 70 9.75 12.21 -14.15
C VAL A 70 10.16 12.16 -12.66
N GLN A 71 11.46 12.05 -12.36
CA GLN A 71 11.91 12.16 -10.97
C GLN A 71 12.08 13.64 -10.64
N ARG A 72 11.02 14.29 -10.13
CA ARG A 72 11.18 15.56 -9.40
C ARG A 72 12.20 15.30 -8.29
N ASN A 73 13.29 16.06 -8.27
CA ASN A 73 14.30 15.93 -7.23
C ASN A 73 13.80 16.74 -6.03
N TYR A 74 12.95 16.12 -5.22
CA TYR A 74 12.33 16.76 -4.06
C TYR A 74 13.37 17.34 -3.10
N GLU A 75 14.55 16.73 -2.97
CA GLU A 75 15.62 17.26 -2.12
C GLU A 75 16.20 18.58 -2.67
N GLU A 76 16.38 18.69 -4.00
CA GLU A 76 16.85 19.93 -4.62
C GLU A 76 15.78 21.04 -4.59
N GLU A 77 14.50 20.69 -4.82
CA GLU A 77 13.40 21.66 -4.77
C GLU A 77 13.14 22.15 -3.33
N LEU A 78 13.21 21.24 -2.34
CA LEU A 78 13.10 21.56 -0.92
C LEU A 78 14.28 22.40 -0.42
N SER A 79 15.50 22.13 -0.91
CA SER A 79 16.71 22.86 -0.53
C SER A 79 16.76 24.29 -1.12
N LYS A 80 16.22 24.50 -2.32
CA LYS A 80 16.24 25.80 -3.00
C LYS A 80 15.34 26.84 -2.33
N ASP A 81 14.09 26.49 -2.07
CA ASP A 81 13.12 27.39 -1.42
C ASP A 81 12.15 26.58 -0.56
N PHE A 82 12.64 26.14 0.61
CA PHE A 82 11.87 25.30 1.55
C PHE A 82 10.44 25.80 1.77
N TRP A 83 10.29 27.09 2.10
CA TRP A 83 8.97 27.65 2.42
C TRP A 83 8.06 27.73 1.19
N LYS A 84 8.58 28.10 0.02
CA LYS A 84 7.78 28.15 -1.21
C LYS A 84 7.36 26.75 -1.66
N PHE A 85 8.24 25.77 -1.50
CA PHE A 85 7.97 24.37 -1.77
C PHE A 85 6.91 23.81 -0.82
N CYS A 86 7.06 24.01 0.49
CA CYS A 86 6.06 23.62 1.48
C CYS A 86 4.72 24.33 1.22
N LYS A 87 4.76 25.64 0.97
CA LYS A 87 3.57 26.44 0.66
C LYS A 87 2.84 25.87 -0.56
N LYS A 88 3.56 25.59 -1.65
CA LYS A 88 2.98 24.98 -2.85
C LYS A 88 2.41 23.58 -2.61
N GLU A 89 3.17 22.68 -1.97
CA GLU A 89 2.74 21.28 -1.83
C GLU A 89 1.68 21.09 -0.72
N PHE A 90 1.60 21.99 0.27
CA PHE A 90 0.63 21.90 1.37
C PHE A 90 -0.56 22.88 1.23
N GLU A 91 -0.42 24.05 0.61
CA GLU A 91 -1.55 24.97 0.39
C GLU A 91 -2.42 24.59 -0.81
N GLU A 92 -1.90 23.87 -1.82
CA GLU A 92 -2.73 23.39 -2.94
C GLU A 92 -3.76 22.33 -2.50
N SER A 93 -3.63 21.79 -1.29
CA SER A 93 -4.66 20.95 -0.66
C SER A 93 -5.57 21.82 0.21
N GLU A 94 -6.65 22.33 -0.37
CA GLU A 94 -7.82 22.75 0.40
C GLU A 94 -8.31 21.54 1.20
N THR A 95 -7.86 21.43 2.44
CA THR A 95 -8.41 20.47 3.39
C THR A 95 -9.73 21.09 3.84
N GLN A 96 -10.77 20.93 3.02
CA GLN A 96 -12.09 21.43 3.36
C GLN A 96 -12.61 20.60 4.54
N GLU A 97 -12.84 21.27 5.65
CA GLU A 97 -13.54 20.69 6.78
C GLU A 97 -15.02 20.47 6.42
N PRO A 98 -15.69 19.52 7.07
CA PRO A 98 -17.14 19.41 6.97
C PRO A 98 -17.86 20.68 7.35
N ASN A 99 -18.74 21.14 6.45
CA ASN A 99 -19.68 22.21 6.75
C ASN A 99 -20.99 21.69 7.39
N PHE A 100 -21.10 20.38 7.64
CA PHE A 100 -22.25 19.78 8.33
C PHE A 100 -21.95 19.53 9.80
N ASP A 101 -23.00 19.63 10.61
CA ASP A 101 -22.93 19.36 12.04
C ASP A 101 -22.72 17.87 12.37
N GLU A 102 -22.12 17.59 13.53
CA GLU A 102 -21.86 16.23 14.01
C GLU A 102 -23.15 15.42 14.14
N SER A 103 -24.24 16.04 14.62
CA SER A 103 -25.53 15.36 14.75
C SER A 103 -26.08 14.92 13.39
N SER A 104 -26.02 15.81 12.40
CA SER A 104 -26.49 15.52 11.03
C SER A 104 -25.69 14.39 10.39
N CYS A 105 -24.37 14.37 10.65
CA CYS A 105 -23.48 13.31 10.19
C CYS A 105 -23.82 11.96 10.85
N TYR A 106 -23.96 11.97 12.17
CA TYR A 106 -24.26 10.80 12.97
C TYR A 106 -25.57 10.16 12.54
N ASP A 107 -26.65 10.95 12.40
CA ASP A 107 -27.96 10.46 12.01
C ASP A 107 -27.96 9.87 10.60
N TYR A 108 -27.25 10.50 9.65
CA TYR A 108 -27.11 9.99 8.29
C TYR A 108 -26.44 8.61 8.27
N PHE A 109 -25.25 8.49 8.88
CA PHE A 109 -24.50 7.23 8.86
C PHE A 109 -25.13 6.17 9.75
N ARG A 110 -25.74 6.54 10.87
CA ARG A 110 -26.54 5.62 11.68
C ARG A 110 -27.69 5.05 10.84
N ASN A 111 -28.44 5.87 10.12
CA ASN A 111 -29.53 5.37 9.28
C ASN A 111 -29.07 4.46 8.12
N ILE A 112 -27.83 4.59 7.65
CA ILE A 112 -27.26 3.74 6.60
C ILE A 112 -26.71 2.43 7.15
N PHE A 113 -25.92 2.49 8.22
CA PHE A 113 -25.22 1.33 8.76
C PHE A 113 -26.06 0.55 9.77
N PHE A 114 -27.05 1.17 10.40
CA PHE A 114 -27.91 0.46 11.34
C PHE A 114 -28.80 -0.51 10.56
N GLU A 115 -28.65 -1.78 10.89
CA GLU A 115 -29.35 -2.87 10.24
C GLU A 115 -30.87 -2.73 10.45
N LYS A 116 -31.56 -2.23 9.42
CA LYS A 116 -33.02 -1.99 9.44
C LYS A 116 -33.83 -3.29 9.54
N HIS A 117 -33.20 -4.43 9.31
CA HIS A 117 -33.86 -5.71 9.06
C HIS A 117 -33.14 -6.89 9.75
N LYS A 118 -32.83 -6.77 11.05
CA LYS A 118 -32.12 -7.79 11.84
C LYS A 118 -32.69 -9.21 11.75
N ASN A 119 -34.00 -9.33 11.51
CA ASN A 119 -34.71 -10.61 11.48
C ASN A 119 -35.21 -10.99 10.08
N ARG A 120 -34.79 -10.27 9.02
CA ARG A 120 -35.26 -10.55 7.66
C ARG A 120 -34.42 -11.67 7.06
N THR A 121 -35.06 -12.82 6.83
CA THR A 121 -34.46 -13.89 6.05
C THR A 121 -34.46 -13.48 4.58
N PHE A 122 -33.28 -13.25 4.01
CA PHE A 122 -33.11 -13.03 2.58
C PHE A 122 -33.28 -14.37 1.85
N ASN A 123 -34.47 -14.61 1.31
CA ASN A 123 -34.70 -15.78 0.47
C ASN A 123 -33.96 -15.62 -0.86
N LEU A 124 -33.36 -16.70 -1.33
CA LEU A 124 -32.71 -16.72 -2.63
C LEU A 124 -33.76 -16.49 -3.73
N PRO A 125 -33.55 -15.55 -4.66
CA PRO A 125 -34.47 -15.35 -5.77
C PRO A 125 -34.61 -16.63 -6.60
N SER A 126 -35.82 -16.91 -7.11
CA SER A 126 -36.12 -18.15 -7.84
C SER A 126 -35.30 -18.36 -9.13
N TRP A 127 -34.77 -17.28 -9.70
CA TRP A 127 -33.90 -17.32 -10.88
C TRP A 127 -32.44 -17.66 -10.56
N LEU A 128 -32.03 -17.60 -9.29
CA LEU A 128 -30.66 -17.88 -8.88
C LEU A 128 -30.51 -19.37 -8.58
N LYS A 129 -29.77 -20.08 -9.43
CA LYS A 129 -29.49 -21.50 -9.21
C LYS A 129 -28.65 -21.69 -7.93
N PRO A 130 -28.94 -22.72 -7.12
CA PRO A 130 -28.09 -23.06 -5.98
C PRO A 130 -26.66 -23.32 -6.42
N PHE A 131 -25.69 -22.81 -5.67
CA PHE A 131 -24.29 -23.13 -5.92
C PHE A 131 -24.02 -24.61 -5.59
N PRO A 132 -23.13 -25.28 -6.35
CA PRO A 132 -22.70 -26.62 -6.01
C PRO A 132 -22.04 -26.60 -4.62
N VAL A 133 -22.25 -27.68 -3.86
CA VAL A 133 -21.61 -27.85 -2.55
C VAL A 133 -20.09 -27.78 -2.74
N PRO A 134 -19.38 -26.96 -1.93
CA PRO A 134 -17.93 -26.85 -2.05
C PRO A 134 -17.27 -28.22 -1.86
N SER A 135 -16.28 -28.54 -2.71
CA SER A 135 -15.61 -29.84 -2.70
C SER A 135 -14.69 -30.06 -1.50
N SER A 136 -14.38 -29.00 -0.76
CA SER A 136 -13.55 -29.02 0.45
C SER A 136 -14.24 -28.23 1.55
N ASN A 137 -14.17 -28.74 2.78
CA ASN A 137 -14.64 -28.02 3.95
C ASN A 137 -13.81 -26.74 4.18
N PHE A 138 -14.42 -25.76 4.84
CA PHE A 138 -13.69 -24.60 5.35
C PHE A 138 -12.76 -25.03 6.47
N ASP A 139 -11.54 -24.50 6.45
CA ASP A 139 -10.61 -24.64 7.56
C ASP A 139 -11.07 -23.74 8.72
N LEU A 140 -11.36 -24.36 9.85
CA LEU A 140 -11.80 -23.70 11.09
C LEU A 140 -10.72 -23.79 12.18
N GLU A 141 -9.52 -24.25 11.83
CA GLU A 141 -8.41 -24.33 12.76
C GLU A 141 -7.91 -22.93 13.17
N CYS A 142 -7.23 -22.88 14.32
CA CYS A 142 -6.62 -21.65 14.77
C CYS A 142 -5.50 -21.24 13.79
N PRO A 143 -5.44 -19.95 13.39
CA PRO A 143 -4.42 -19.50 12.45
C PRO A 143 -3.00 -19.77 12.97
N THR A 144 -2.15 -20.30 12.12
CA THR A 144 -0.75 -20.56 12.47
C THR A 144 0.08 -19.28 12.40
N TYR A 145 1.17 -19.24 13.18
CA TYR A 145 2.10 -18.10 13.16
C TYR A 145 2.66 -17.81 11.75
N GLN A 146 2.87 -18.85 10.93
CA GLN A 146 3.38 -18.71 9.56
C GLN A 146 2.36 -18.02 8.64
N GLU A 147 1.07 -18.32 8.80
CA GLU A 147 -0.01 -17.72 8.02
C GLU A 147 -0.15 -16.23 8.33
N ILE A 148 -0.20 -15.89 9.62
CA ILE A 148 -0.19 -14.50 10.08
C ILE A 148 1.04 -13.76 9.57
N THR A 149 2.21 -14.40 9.61
CA THR A 149 3.45 -13.81 9.07
C THR A 149 3.35 -13.56 7.56
N LYS A 150 2.77 -14.48 6.81
CA LYS A 150 2.57 -14.35 5.35
C LYS A 150 1.60 -13.22 5.04
N ILE A 151 0.52 -13.09 5.80
CA ILE A 151 -0.46 -11.99 5.68
C ILE A 151 0.21 -10.64 5.95
N ILE A 152 0.90 -10.50 7.09
CA ILE A 152 1.59 -9.26 7.47
C ILE A 152 2.62 -8.84 6.43
N ARG A 153 3.38 -9.79 5.88
CA ARG A 153 4.36 -9.50 4.82
C ARG A 153 3.70 -9.00 3.53
N LYS A 154 2.52 -9.52 3.19
CA LYS A 154 1.74 -9.12 2.00
C LYS A 154 1.10 -7.74 2.13
N MET A 155 0.73 -7.31 3.35
CA MET A 155 0.10 -6.01 3.57
C MET A 155 0.98 -4.87 3.05
N LYS A 156 0.39 -3.79 2.51
CA LYS A 156 1.16 -2.66 1.97
C LYS A 156 1.72 -1.82 3.12
N SER A 157 3.03 -1.56 3.12
CA SER A 157 3.66 -0.73 4.18
C SER A 157 3.24 0.74 4.14
N SER A 158 2.72 1.22 3.00
CA SER A 158 2.21 2.58 2.85
C SER A 158 0.71 2.70 3.14
N GLY A 159 0.10 1.70 3.76
CA GLY A 159 -1.24 1.87 4.33
C GLY A 159 -1.21 2.85 5.50
N SER A 160 -2.24 3.68 5.62
CA SER A 160 -2.39 4.59 6.75
C SER A 160 -2.53 3.81 8.06
N PRO A 161 -1.95 4.30 9.17
CA PRO A 161 -2.16 3.72 10.48
C PRO A 161 -3.63 3.86 10.90
N CYS A 162 -4.07 3.00 11.83
CA CYS A 162 -5.41 3.10 12.36
C CYS A 162 -5.58 4.45 13.11
N PRO A 163 -6.69 5.19 12.94
CA PRO A 163 -6.89 6.50 13.58
C PRO A 163 -6.91 6.46 15.12
N ILE A 164 -7.24 5.30 15.70
CA ILE A 164 -7.42 5.14 17.16
C ILE A 164 -6.08 4.92 17.86
N ASP A 165 -5.33 3.91 17.41
CA ASP A 165 -4.08 3.49 18.05
C ASP A 165 -2.84 4.10 17.38
N GLN A 166 -2.99 4.65 16.16
CA GLN A 166 -1.93 5.18 15.32
C GLN A 166 -0.82 4.17 14.99
N ILE A 167 -1.09 2.87 15.14
CA ILE A 167 -0.11 1.82 14.91
C ILE A 167 -0.13 1.48 13.41
N SER A 168 1.03 1.65 12.75
CA SER A 168 1.20 1.22 11.35
C SER A 168 1.54 -0.28 11.26
N ILE A 169 1.48 -0.85 10.06
CA ILE A 169 1.89 -2.24 9.83
C ILE A 169 3.42 -2.45 9.89
N ILE A 170 4.20 -1.36 9.88
CA ILE A 170 5.66 -1.40 9.77
C ILE A 170 6.33 -2.11 10.96
N PRO A 171 5.98 -1.82 12.24
CA PRO A 171 6.53 -2.53 13.38
C PRO A 171 6.29 -4.04 13.32
N PHE A 172 5.10 -4.49 12.91
CA PHE A 172 4.79 -5.92 12.78
C PHE A 172 5.60 -6.63 11.67
N LYS A 173 6.04 -5.88 10.65
CA LYS A 173 6.94 -6.41 9.61
C LYS A 173 8.38 -6.49 10.06
N ARG A 174 8.85 -5.47 10.78
CA ARG A 174 10.26 -5.31 11.16
C ARG A 174 10.61 -6.06 12.44
N CYS A 175 9.70 -6.14 13.40
CA CYS A 175 9.92 -6.71 14.73
C CYS A 175 9.18 -8.04 14.88
N PRO A 176 9.90 -9.18 14.89
CA PRO A 176 9.28 -10.50 15.07
C PRO A 176 8.53 -10.64 16.40
N ILE A 177 9.01 -9.99 17.47
CA ILE A 177 8.40 -10.08 18.81
C ILE A 177 6.96 -9.52 18.79
N LEU A 178 6.75 -8.35 18.19
CA LEU A 178 5.42 -7.75 18.06
C LEU A 178 4.47 -8.63 17.25
N ARG A 179 5.00 -9.27 16.21
CA ARG A 179 4.25 -10.24 15.41
C ARG A 179 3.85 -11.48 16.23
N THR A 180 4.74 -11.98 17.08
CA THR A 180 4.42 -13.08 17.98
C THR A 180 3.33 -12.69 18.97
N GLN A 181 3.36 -11.48 19.53
CA GLN A 181 2.30 -11.01 20.44
C GLN A 181 0.96 -10.87 19.72
N LEU A 182 0.94 -10.34 18.50
CA LEU A 182 -0.28 -10.27 17.69
C LEU A 182 -0.87 -11.66 17.42
N TRP A 183 -0.04 -12.63 17.05
CA TRP A 183 -0.50 -14.01 16.87
C TRP A 183 -1.07 -14.60 18.16
N ARG A 184 -0.40 -14.43 19.31
CA ARG A 184 -0.92 -14.90 20.61
C ARG A 184 -2.28 -14.31 20.94
N LEU A 185 -2.48 -13.01 20.68
CA LEU A 185 -3.76 -12.34 20.88
C LEU A 185 -4.86 -12.94 19.99
N LEU A 186 -4.56 -13.13 18.70
CA LEU A 186 -5.50 -13.72 17.74
C LEU A 186 -5.84 -15.18 18.12
N SER A 187 -4.85 -15.98 18.49
CA SER A 187 -5.06 -17.36 18.95
C SER A 187 -5.94 -17.40 20.19
N LYS A 188 -5.70 -16.52 21.16
CA LYS A 188 -6.53 -16.42 22.38
C LYS A 188 -7.97 -16.06 22.03
N CYS A 189 -8.19 -15.06 21.18
CA CYS A 189 -9.53 -14.69 20.70
C CYS A 189 -10.23 -15.87 19.99
N TRP A 190 -9.47 -16.67 19.22
CA TRP A 190 -10.00 -17.83 18.52
C TRP A 190 -10.40 -18.97 19.45
N THR A 191 -9.60 -19.25 20.48
CA THR A 191 -9.86 -20.30 21.47
C THR A 191 -11.02 -19.92 22.39
N GLU A 192 -11.04 -18.68 22.88
CA GLU A 192 -12.09 -18.18 23.77
C GLU A 192 -13.39 -17.83 23.03
N LYS A 193 -13.39 -17.86 21.69
CA LYS A 193 -14.50 -17.40 20.84
C LYS A 193 -15.00 -16.01 21.25
N TYR A 194 -14.07 -15.17 21.69
CA TYR A 194 -14.34 -13.85 22.23
C TYR A 194 -13.64 -12.80 21.37
N ILE A 195 -14.38 -11.74 21.04
CA ILE A 195 -13.86 -10.59 20.31
C ILE A 195 -13.89 -9.38 21.26
N PRO A 196 -12.74 -8.75 21.53
CA PRO A 196 -12.67 -7.56 22.36
C PRO A 196 -13.65 -6.48 21.91
N THR A 197 -14.40 -5.90 22.85
CA THR A 197 -15.36 -4.83 22.56
C THR A 197 -14.73 -3.61 21.90
N ILE A 198 -13.45 -3.33 22.17
CA ILE A 198 -12.70 -2.25 21.51
C ILE A 198 -12.50 -2.51 20.01
N TRP A 199 -12.48 -3.76 19.56
CA TRP A 199 -12.43 -4.13 18.14
C TRP A 199 -13.80 -4.05 17.47
N LYS A 200 -14.89 -4.02 18.25
CA LYS A 200 -16.25 -3.79 17.76
C LYS A 200 -16.55 -2.31 17.48
N ARG A 201 -15.58 -1.40 17.70
CA ARG A 201 -15.73 0.04 17.46
C ARG A 201 -15.31 0.39 16.04
N ALA A 202 -16.18 1.09 15.33
CA ALA A 202 -15.87 1.67 14.03
C ALA A 202 -15.50 3.14 14.18
N VAL A 203 -14.49 3.59 13.43
CA VAL A 203 -14.15 5.01 13.30
C VAL A 203 -14.31 5.41 11.84
N ALA A 204 -15.08 6.48 11.62
CA ALA A 204 -15.22 7.09 10.32
C ALA A 204 -14.18 8.19 10.15
N VAL A 205 -13.47 8.17 9.03
CA VAL A 205 -12.58 9.26 8.60
C VAL A 205 -13.18 9.84 7.34
N PHE A 206 -13.71 11.05 7.38
CA PHE A 206 -14.37 11.64 6.23
C PHE A 206 -13.35 12.17 5.23
N ILE A 207 -13.49 11.76 3.96
CA ILE A 207 -12.70 12.25 2.84
C ILE A 207 -13.68 12.79 1.80
N TYR A 208 -13.55 14.08 1.48
CA TYR A 208 -14.38 14.75 0.49
C TYR A 208 -14.11 14.23 -0.92
N LYS A 209 -15.19 13.94 -1.64
CA LYS A 209 -15.15 13.92 -3.11
C LYS A 209 -15.29 15.36 -3.60
N LYS A 210 -15.03 15.62 -4.89
CA LYS A 210 -15.03 16.95 -5.52
C LYS A 210 -16.38 17.72 -5.48
N ASP A 211 -17.39 17.20 -4.80
CA ASP A 211 -18.73 17.80 -4.69
C ASP A 211 -18.84 18.63 -3.41
N SER A 212 -19.93 19.39 -3.23
CA SER A 212 -20.08 20.33 -2.10
C SER A 212 -19.87 19.66 -0.72
N PRO A 213 -19.18 20.35 0.21
CA PRO A 213 -18.85 19.84 1.56
C PRO A 213 -20.05 19.83 2.52
N ASP A 214 -21.22 20.30 2.08
CA ASP A 214 -22.38 20.54 2.94
C ASP A 214 -23.26 19.29 3.11
N ASN A 215 -23.06 18.25 2.29
CA ASN A 215 -23.86 17.02 2.33
C ASN A 215 -23.04 15.82 2.84
N PRO A 216 -23.44 15.15 3.93
CA PRO A 216 -22.81 13.92 4.42
C PRO A 216 -22.72 12.79 3.38
N ALA A 217 -23.59 12.79 2.37
CA ALA A 217 -23.57 11.82 1.26
C ALA A 217 -22.37 12.01 0.31
N ASN A 218 -21.81 13.21 0.23
CA ASN A 218 -20.70 13.54 -0.66
C ASN A 218 -19.33 13.12 -0.08
N CYS A 219 -19.27 12.83 1.21
CA CYS A 219 -18.11 12.23 1.86
C CYS A 219 -18.02 10.75 1.51
N PHE A 220 -16.88 10.29 0.99
CA PHE A 220 -16.65 8.86 0.78
C PHE A 220 -15.56 8.32 1.70
N ARG A 221 -15.84 7.10 2.18
CA ARG A 221 -15.04 6.21 3.02
C ARG A 221 -15.03 6.55 4.51
N ALA A 222 -16.08 6.13 5.21
CA ALA A 222 -15.80 5.44 6.47
C ALA A 222 -14.81 4.31 6.15
N SER A 223 -13.54 4.45 6.54
CA SER A 223 -12.65 3.31 6.61
C SER A 223 -13.20 2.42 7.72
N HIS A 224 -14.17 1.59 7.37
CA HIS A 224 -14.59 0.47 8.19
C HIS A 224 -13.36 -0.42 8.32
N VAL A 225 -12.65 -0.28 9.43
CA VAL A 225 -11.78 -1.35 9.93
C VAL A 225 -12.74 -2.30 10.63
N GLU A 226 -13.44 -3.09 9.81
CA GLU A 226 -14.39 -4.09 10.25
C GLU A 226 -13.60 -5.33 10.67
N SER A 227 -13.83 -5.82 11.88
CA SER A 227 -13.55 -7.21 12.24
C SER A 227 -14.84 -7.86 12.73
N PHE A 228 -15.37 -8.72 11.85
CA PHE A 228 -16.32 -9.82 12.05
C PHE A 228 -17.54 -9.60 12.95
N HIS A 229 -18.71 -9.68 12.31
CA HIS A 229 -19.97 -10.01 12.96
C HIS A 229 -19.87 -11.35 13.70
N LEU A 230 -20.05 -11.29 15.01
CA LEU A 230 -20.74 -12.32 15.80
C LEU A 230 -21.28 -11.63 17.05
N CYS A 231 -22.61 -11.51 17.06
CA CYS A 231 -23.52 -11.23 18.17
C CYS A 231 -23.19 -10.10 19.19
N ASP A 232 -24.26 -9.37 19.47
CA ASP A 232 -24.51 -8.50 20.62
C ASP A 232 -23.90 -7.10 20.72
N LYS A 233 -24.89 -6.19 20.70
CA LYS A 233 -25.19 -4.99 21.50
C LYS A 233 -24.12 -3.90 21.65
N GLU A 234 -24.56 -2.72 21.20
CA GLU A 234 -23.99 -1.39 21.35
C GLU A 234 -22.66 -1.14 20.65
N GLN A 235 -22.76 -0.67 19.40
CA GLN A 235 -21.66 -0.04 18.69
C GLN A 235 -21.66 1.46 19.01
N ASN A 236 -20.69 1.92 19.80
CA ASN A 236 -20.41 3.34 19.98
C ASN A 236 -19.57 3.84 18.79
N PHE A 237 -20.18 4.67 17.95
CA PHE A 237 -19.50 5.45 16.92
C PHE A 237 -18.82 6.65 17.58
N GLN A 238 -17.52 6.84 17.31
CA GLN A 238 -16.81 8.08 17.65
C GLN A 238 -16.44 8.80 16.36
N ILE A 239 -16.90 10.04 16.23
CA ILE A 239 -16.54 10.95 15.15
C ILE A 239 -15.32 11.75 15.63
N ARG A 240 -14.28 11.81 14.80
CA ARG A 240 -13.16 12.76 14.98
C ARG A 240 -12.98 13.52 13.69
N ALA A 241 -13.29 14.82 13.72
CA ALA A 241 -12.78 15.76 12.74
C ALA A 241 -11.25 15.89 12.94
N ARG A 242 -10.52 16.05 11.83
CA ARG A 242 -9.09 16.35 11.87
C ARG A 242 -8.88 17.84 11.92
#